data_AF-A0A836HNQ6-F1
#
_entry.id   AF-A0A836HNQ6-F1
#
_cell.length_a   1.000
_cell.length_b   1.000
_cell.length_c   1.000
_cell.angle_alpha   90.00
_cell.angle_beta   90.00
_cell.angle_gamma   90.00
#
_symmetry.space_group_name_H-M   'P 1'
#
loop_
_entity.id
_entity.type
_entity.pdbx_description
1 polymer ?
#
loop_
_entity_poly.entity_id
_entity_poly.type
_entity_poly.pdbx_seq_one_letter_code
_entity_poly.pdbx_strand_id
1 'polypeptide(L)'
;MGCRSSRVKSTKEGEGEKGNNSVPGSGASTDTSPRPQFEETIEIPASMSPGDRQQRGASEHSMNSAAKAERSASANRYATEGDLNPMCPVELRAIMDNMTDLSTGSSLSAPQLFRISPTERAEVEPGTWAWWREELRHERVTKDGYHRVLLQDVQTRLTTQHEDDPSTVELDFSSCYMEPTAPYVLGRLFASPQLKELRWITSLRLDGNYFTDTGFGTMLATMSAANEKQTILPVLRQLYLNNMNLDRYSVAGLFAYLFPVDRNATRSIPAAGVLRIAGSRVSRPSGAFITAKKHGPKVPLFPSMSVLSLSDNPGVGTAGLIVILRSFLAVHYEPHIFSVIDLSRCGIDRGASRYMREYFEQLSSAIDAGCCPVVPKRFVLMGNQHGIADAHEIYSPENTGIQLVL
;
A
#
# COMPACT_ATOMS: atom_id res chain seq x y z
N MET A 1 3.45 -46.37 -38.48
CA MET A 1 2.46 -46.17 -39.56
C MET A 1 2.64 -44.77 -40.10
N GLY A 2 2.83 -44.65 -41.42
CA GLY A 2 3.44 -43.49 -42.07
C GLY A 2 2.52 -42.29 -42.33
N CYS A 3 3.18 -41.18 -42.64
CA CYS A 3 2.66 -39.89 -43.07
C CYS A 3 1.72 -39.98 -44.29
N ARG A 4 0.79 -39.01 -44.40
CA ARG A 4 0.62 -38.25 -45.65
C ARG A 4 -0.10 -36.91 -45.45
N SER A 5 0.59 -35.88 -45.93
CA SER A 5 0.11 -34.53 -46.23
C SER A 5 -0.50 -34.52 -47.63
N SER A 6 -1.51 -33.67 -47.86
CA SER A 6 -1.80 -33.14 -49.20
C SER A 6 -2.58 -31.81 -49.13
N ARG A 7 -1.88 -30.75 -49.55
CA ARG A 7 -2.42 -29.48 -50.10
C ARG A 7 -3.09 -29.73 -51.46
N VAL A 8 -4.20 -29.03 -51.73
CA VAL A 8 -4.61 -28.51 -53.07
C VAL A 8 -5.46 -27.24 -52.79
N LYS A 9 -4.99 -26.00 -53.03
CA LYS A 9 -4.83 -25.20 -54.27
C LYS A 9 -6.07 -24.32 -54.60
N SER A 10 -5.74 -23.06 -54.85
CA SER A 10 -6.57 -21.87 -55.11
C SER A 10 -6.89 -21.63 -56.59
N THR A 11 -7.97 -20.88 -56.86
CA THR A 11 -8.28 -20.06 -58.05
C THR A 11 -9.32 -19.01 -57.59
N LYS A 12 -9.09 -17.68 -57.53
CA LYS A 12 -8.99 -16.63 -58.61
C LYS A 12 -10.06 -16.80 -59.69
N GLU A 13 -10.81 -15.81 -60.19
CA GLU A 13 -10.81 -14.33 -60.17
C GLU A 13 -12.10 -13.84 -60.89
N GLY A 14 -12.45 -12.54 -60.76
CA GLY A 14 -13.26 -11.75 -61.72
C GLY A 14 -14.69 -11.41 -61.25
N GLU A 15 -15.02 -10.20 -60.78
CA GLU A 15 -15.07 -8.83 -61.38
C GLU A 15 -16.42 -8.44 -62.02
N GLY A 16 -16.87 -7.21 -61.75
CA GLY A 16 -17.94 -6.46 -62.45
C GLY A 16 -19.25 -6.29 -61.64
N GLU A 17 -19.51 -5.26 -60.82
CA GLU A 17 -19.52 -3.78 -60.93
C GLU A 17 -20.94 -3.19 -61.21
N LYS A 18 -21.23 -2.06 -60.53
CA LYS A 18 -22.34 -1.07 -60.63
C LYS A 18 -23.62 -1.37 -59.82
N GLY A 19 -24.21 -0.45 -59.06
CA GLY A 19 -23.93 0.96 -58.77
C GLY A 19 -25.15 1.64 -58.10
N ASN A 20 -24.88 2.77 -57.42
CA ASN A 20 -25.75 3.90 -57.04
C ASN A 20 -26.57 3.93 -55.73
N ASN A 21 -26.13 4.87 -54.88
CA ASN A 21 -26.83 5.99 -54.21
C ASN A 21 -28.05 5.73 -53.31
N SER A 22 -27.92 6.07 -52.02
CA SER A 22 -28.51 7.29 -51.41
C SER A 22 -28.41 7.29 -49.87
N VAL A 23 -28.21 8.48 -49.30
CA VAL A 23 -28.36 8.91 -47.89
C VAL A 23 -29.46 10.00 -47.94
N PRO A 24 -30.34 10.31 -46.95
CA PRO A 24 -30.17 10.28 -45.49
C PRO A 24 -31.40 9.77 -44.68
N GLY A 25 -31.28 9.65 -43.34
CA GLY A 25 -32.47 9.54 -42.50
C GLY A 25 -32.21 9.23 -41.02
N SER A 26 -32.52 10.21 -40.19
CA SER A 26 -32.65 10.19 -38.72
C SER A 26 -33.45 8.99 -38.18
N GLY A 27 -33.05 8.49 -37.00
CA GLY A 27 -33.83 7.50 -36.25
C GLY A 27 -33.20 7.17 -34.90
N ALA A 28 -33.54 7.96 -33.88
CA ALA A 28 -33.32 7.60 -32.49
C ALA A 28 -34.01 6.26 -32.17
N SER A 29 -33.30 5.35 -31.53
CA SER A 29 -33.92 4.25 -30.78
C SER A 29 -33.14 4.03 -29.49
N THR A 30 -33.84 4.38 -28.43
CA THR A 30 -33.65 3.98 -27.03
C THR A 30 -33.47 2.47 -26.91
N ASP A 31 -32.45 2.03 -26.17
CA ASP A 31 -32.45 0.71 -25.55
C ASP A 31 -31.96 0.84 -24.10
N THR A 32 -32.88 1.33 -23.26
CA THR A 32 -32.84 1.14 -21.81
C THR A 32 -33.56 -0.17 -21.51
N SER A 33 -32.82 -1.17 -21.04
CA SER A 33 -33.39 -2.23 -20.22
C SER A 33 -32.72 -2.29 -18.85
N PRO A 34 -33.49 -2.53 -17.78
CA PRO A 34 -33.14 -2.12 -16.43
C PRO A 34 -32.37 -3.23 -15.71
N ARG A 35 -31.33 -2.84 -14.98
CA ARG A 35 -30.61 -3.72 -14.04
C ARG A 35 -31.37 -3.70 -12.70
N PRO A 36 -31.73 -4.84 -12.11
CA PRO A 36 -32.42 -4.86 -10.82
C PRO A 36 -31.48 -4.42 -9.70
N GLN A 37 -31.91 -3.42 -8.94
CA GLN A 37 -31.32 -3.01 -7.67
C GLN A 37 -31.69 -4.05 -6.61
N PHE A 38 -30.68 -4.71 -6.06
CA PHE A 38 -30.78 -5.36 -4.75
C PHE A 38 -29.89 -4.55 -3.79
N GLU A 39 -30.52 -3.64 -3.06
CA GLU A 39 -29.97 -3.08 -1.83
C GLU A 39 -30.35 -4.04 -0.70
N GLU A 40 -29.42 -4.91 -0.30
CA GLU A 40 -29.46 -5.53 1.02
C GLU A 40 -28.54 -4.74 1.94
N THR A 41 -29.16 -3.84 2.69
CA THR A 41 -28.56 -3.04 3.75
C THR A 41 -28.20 -3.97 4.91
N ILE A 42 -26.92 -4.31 5.05
CA ILE A 42 -26.40 -4.97 6.26
C ILE A 42 -26.27 -3.90 7.35
N GLU A 43 -27.22 -3.89 8.29
CA GLU A 43 -27.14 -3.10 9.52
C GLU A 43 -26.07 -3.70 10.46
N ILE A 44 -25.07 -2.90 10.82
CA ILE A 44 -24.11 -3.19 11.90
C ILE A 44 -24.26 -2.08 12.94
N PRO A 45 -24.43 -2.39 14.24
CA PRO A 45 -24.77 -1.40 15.26
C PRO A 45 -23.62 -0.43 15.52
N ALA A 46 -23.93 0.86 15.45
CA ALA A 46 -23.05 1.94 15.88
C ALA A 46 -22.96 1.96 17.41
N SER A 47 -21.76 1.87 17.96
CA SER A 47 -21.50 2.09 19.38
C SER A 47 -21.74 3.57 19.73
N MET A 48 -22.71 3.83 20.59
CA MET A 48 -22.94 5.15 21.18
C MET A 48 -21.75 5.55 22.05
N SER A 49 -21.26 6.79 21.87
CA SER A 49 -20.44 7.48 22.87
C SER A 49 -21.23 8.67 23.41
N PRO A 50 -21.29 8.86 24.74
CA PRO A 50 -22.11 9.90 25.35
C PRO A 50 -21.35 11.23 25.49
N GLY A 51 -22.08 12.33 25.33
CA GLY A 51 -21.88 13.52 26.15
C GLY A 51 -21.24 14.74 25.49
N ASP A 52 -22.01 15.45 24.65
CA ASP A 52 -21.83 16.89 24.48
C ASP A 52 -22.30 17.62 25.75
N ARG A 53 -21.40 18.37 26.39
CA ARG A 53 -21.77 19.48 27.28
C ARG A 53 -21.09 20.76 26.81
N GLN A 54 -21.97 21.69 26.44
CA GLN A 54 -21.77 23.09 26.13
C GLN A 54 -20.70 23.79 26.97
N GLN A 55 -19.89 24.63 26.32
CA GLN A 55 -19.65 25.99 26.78
C GLN A 55 -19.28 26.90 25.60
N ARG A 56 -20.18 27.87 25.33
CA ARG A 56 -19.89 29.09 24.56
C ARG A 56 -19.27 30.10 25.54
N GLY A 57 -18.18 30.73 25.12
CA GLY A 57 -17.62 31.93 25.74
C GLY A 57 -16.80 32.68 24.69
N ALA A 58 -17.13 33.96 24.48
CA ALA A 58 -16.63 34.83 23.43
C ALA A 58 -15.40 35.65 23.87
N SER A 59 -14.80 36.34 22.89
CA SER A 59 -13.92 37.55 22.99
C SER A 59 -12.52 37.32 23.60
N GLU A 60 -11.42 37.99 23.25
CA GLU A 60 -11.07 39.09 22.32
C GLU A 60 -9.53 39.23 22.34
N HIS A 61 -8.96 39.94 21.35
CA HIS A 61 -7.63 40.60 21.36
C HIS A 61 -6.36 39.72 21.45
N SER A 62 -5.16 40.13 21.01
CA SER A 62 -4.59 41.14 20.12
C SER A 62 -3.06 40.97 20.24
N MET A 63 -2.31 41.39 19.21
CA MET A 63 -0.89 41.79 19.22
C MET A 63 0.26 40.76 19.09
N ASN A 64 0.93 40.89 17.93
CA ASN A 64 2.36 41.18 17.70
C ASN A 64 3.46 40.29 18.30
N SER A 65 4.28 39.72 17.40
CA SER A 65 5.69 40.06 17.11
C SER A 65 6.34 38.86 16.40
N ALA A 66 6.83 38.94 15.16
CA ALA A 66 8.00 39.66 14.66
C ALA A 66 9.29 39.31 15.43
N ALA A 67 9.96 38.22 15.02
CA ALA A 67 11.38 38.01 15.25
C ALA A 67 12.03 37.47 13.97
N LYS A 68 12.71 38.38 13.27
CA LYS A 68 13.75 38.13 12.27
C LYS A 68 14.92 37.39 12.92
N ALA A 69 15.44 36.37 12.25
CA ALA A 69 16.84 35.98 12.39
C ALA A 69 17.35 35.53 11.02
N GLU A 70 18.04 36.45 10.34
CA GLU A 70 18.97 36.17 9.25
C GLU A 70 20.31 35.71 9.84
N ARG A 71 20.92 34.72 9.18
CA ARG A 71 22.37 34.46 9.01
C ARG A 71 22.51 32.99 8.60
N SER A 72 23.37 32.54 7.70
CA SER A 72 24.20 33.08 6.62
C SER A 72 25.01 31.87 6.15
N ALA A 73 25.23 31.74 4.84
CA ALA A 73 25.87 30.60 4.19
C ALA A 73 27.33 30.34 4.61
N SER A 74 27.74 29.08 4.48
CA SER A 74 29.13 28.68 4.24
C SER A 74 29.19 27.47 3.31
N ALA A 75 30.01 27.59 2.28
CA ALA A 75 30.17 26.66 1.17
C ALA A 75 31.15 25.51 1.44
N ASN A 76 30.98 24.45 0.64
CA ASN A 76 31.96 23.47 0.14
C ASN A 76 32.84 22.68 1.12
N ARG A 77 32.73 21.35 1.03
CA ARG A 77 33.86 20.44 0.74
C ARG A 77 33.34 19.08 0.25
N TYR A 78 33.78 18.68 -0.95
CA TYR A 78 33.80 17.30 -1.41
C TYR A 78 34.69 16.48 -0.46
N ALA A 79 34.21 15.31 -0.06
CA ALA A 79 35.03 14.24 0.50
C ALA A 79 34.59 12.90 -0.11
N THR A 80 35.59 12.25 -0.67
CA THR A 80 35.66 10.92 -1.28
C THR A 80 35.32 9.78 -0.30
N GLU A 81 34.86 8.67 -0.89
CA GLU A 81 34.84 7.26 -0.43
C GLU A 81 35.35 6.92 0.98
N GLY A 82 34.54 6.14 1.71
CA GLY A 82 34.98 5.33 2.86
C GLY A 82 33.95 5.30 4.00
N ASP A 83 33.56 4.09 4.40
CA ASP A 83 32.80 3.74 5.62
C ASP A 83 31.27 3.92 5.62
N LEU A 84 30.60 2.92 5.03
CA LEU A 84 29.28 2.49 5.47
C LEU A 84 29.39 1.97 6.90
N ASN A 85 29.03 2.80 7.87
CA ASN A 85 28.83 2.39 9.25
C ASN A 85 27.46 1.72 9.36
N PRO A 86 27.35 0.39 9.59
CA PRO A 86 26.07 -0.20 9.95
C PRO A 86 25.69 0.31 11.34
N MET A 87 24.44 0.76 11.51
CA MET A 87 23.93 1.13 12.83
C MET A 87 24.25 0.04 13.85
N CYS A 88 24.77 0.48 14.99
CA CYS A 88 25.40 -0.35 16.00
C CYS A 88 24.38 -1.33 16.64
N PRO A 89 24.73 -2.61 16.86
CA PRO A 89 23.87 -3.60 17.54
C PRO A 89 23.45 -3.21 18.97
N VAL A 90 24.05 -2.17 19.53
CA VAL A 90 23.82 -1.67 20.88
C VAL A 90 22.48 -0.93 21.01
N GLU A 91 21.99 -0.27 19.95
CA GLU A 91 20.70 0.44 19.98
C GLU A 91 19.50 -0.53 19.90
N LEU A 92 19.64 -1.64 19.16
CA LEU A 92 18.66 -2.74 19.14
C LEU A 92 18.56 -3.43 20.51
N ARG A 93 19.69 -3.61 21.20
CA ARG A 93 19.73 -4.18 22.56
C ARG A 93 19.12 -3.25 23.61
N ALA A 94 19.39 -1.95 23.53
CA ALA A 94 18.82 -0.96 24.45
C ALA A 94 17.28 -0.85 24.34
N ILE A 95 16.71 -1.10 23.17
CA ILE A 95 15.24 -1.18 22.98
C ILE A 95 14.68 -2.49 23.56
N MET A 96 15.43 -3.59 23.47
CA MET A 96 15.02 -4.92 23.98
C MET A 96 15.12 -5.03 25.51
N ASP A 97 16.16 -4.45 26.12
CA ASP A 97 16.42 -4.54 27.56
C ASP A 97 15.42 -3.71 28.38
N ASN A 98 14.84 -2.63 27.82
CA ASN A 98 13.78 -1.86 28.48
C ASN A 98 12.41 -2.59 28.52
N MET A 99 12.26 -3.75 27.88
CA MET A 99 10.99 -4.51 27.85
C MET A 99 10.94 -5.69 28.83
N THR A 100 12.03 -6.02 29.53
CA THR A 100 12.10 -7.19 30.42
C THR A 100 11.72 -6.90 31.88
N ASP A 101 11.59 -5.63 32.29
CA ASP A 101 11.43 -5.23 33.70
C ASP A 101 9.98 -5.04 34.19
N LEU A 102 8.97 -5.54 33.45
CA LEU A 102 7.57 -5.54 33.91
C LEU A 102 7.08 -6.96 34.19
N SER A 103 7.58 -7.57 35.26
CA SER A 103 6.98 -8.76 35.87
C SER A 103 7.26 -8.82 37.37
N THR A 104 6.38 -8.20 38.15
CA THR A 104 6.33 -8.35 39.60
C THR A 104 5.31 -9.44 39.95
N GLY A 105 5.76 -10.48 40.67
CA GLY A 105 4.98 -11.67 40.96
C GLY A 105 4.00 -11.57 42.14
N SER A 106 3.29 -12.67 42.37
CA SER A 106 2.96 -13.15 43.72
C SER A 106 2.60 -14.65 43.68
N SER A 107 2.96 -15.33 44.76
CA SER A 107 2.76 -16.75 45.06
C SER A 107 1.69 -16.89 46.15
N LEU A 108 0.88 -17.97 46.13
CA LEU A 108 0.60 -18.90 47.24
C LEU A 108 -0.59 -19.88 46.96
N SER A 109 -0.30 -21.17 47.19
CA SER A 109 -1.09 -22.36 47.63
C SER A 109 -2.47 -22.17 48.30
N ALA A 110 -3.48 -23.07 48.35
CA ALA A 110 -3.76 -24.47 47.92
C ALA A 110 -5.32 -24.73 47.94
N PRO A 111 -5.93 -25.94 48.09
CA PRO A 111 -6.93 -26.46 47.14
C PRO A 111 -8.37 -26.67 47.70
N GLN A 112 -9.30 -26.95 46.75
CA GLN A 112 -10.46 -27.87 46.81
C GLN A 112 -11.87 -27.31 46.46
N LEU A 113 -12.47 -28.06 45.54
CA LEU A 113 -13.87 -28.52 45.46
C LEU A 113 -14.98 -27.56 44.96
N PHE A 114 -15.55 -27.99 43.82
CA PHE A 114 -16.78 -27.57 43.15
C PHE A 114 -16.95 -26.07 42.87
N ARG A 115 -16.24 -25.56 41.86
CA ARG A 115 -16.76 -24.46 41.05
C ARG A 115 -17.48 -25.04 39.85
N ILE A 116 -18.80 -24.96 39.87
CA ILE A 116 -19.60 -24.90 38.64
C ILE A 116 -19.10 -23.62 37.96
N SER A 117 -18.26 -23.75 36.94
CA SER A 117 -17.79 -22.61 36.16
C SER A 117 -19.01 -21.90 35.59
N PRO A 118 -19.18 -20.59 35.80
CA PRO A 118 -20.03 -19.83 34.92
C PRO A 118 -19.43 -20.04 33.52
N THR A 119 -20.22 -20.52 32.57
CA THR A 119 -19.85 -20.43 31.15
C THR A 119 -20.04 -18.97 30.72
N GLU A 120 -19.36 -18.04 31.41
CA GLU A 120 -19.00 -16.77 30.81
C GLU A 120 -18.03 -17.16 29.69
N ARG A 121 -18.54 -17.23 28.46
CA ARG A 121 -17.66 -17.15 27.30
C ARG A 121 -16.90 -15.86 27.48
N ALA A 122 -15.65 -15.93 27.95
CA ALA A 122 -14.77 -14.78 27.96
C ALA A 122 -14.83 -14.22 26.53
N GLU A 123 -15.40 -13.02 26.38
CA GLU A 123 -15.44 -12.35 25.09
C GLU A 123 -14.00 -12.26 24.62
N VAL A 124 -13.67 -13.01 23.57
CA VAL A 124 -12.28 -13.11 23.13
C VAL A 124 -11.93 -11.77 22.52
N GLU A 125 -11.06 -11.03 23.21
CA GLU A 125 -10.73 -9.66 22.84
C GLU A 125 -10.18 -9.60 21.40
N PRO A 126 -10.73 -8.72 20.53
CA PRO A 126 -10.22 -8.54 19.18
C PRO A 126 -8.73 -8.22 19.16
N GLY A 127 -8.02 -8.83 18.20
CA GLY A 127 -6.57 -8.65 18.08
C GLY A 127 -5.74 -9.58 18.96
N THR A 128 -6.32 -10.58 19.63
CA THR A 128 -5.56 -11.65 20.30
C THR A 128 -5.36 -12.87 19.38
N TRP A 129 -4.38 -13.73 19.67
CA TRP A 129 -4.23 -15.00 18.95
C TRP A 129 -5.42 -15.95 19.16
N ALA A 130 -6.09 -15.86 20.31
CA ALA A 130 -7.34 -16.57 20.56
C ALA A 130 -8.45 -16.05 19.65
N TRP A 131 -8.57 -14.73 19.50
CA TRP A 131 -9.56 -14.11 18.61
C TRP A 131 -9.28 -14.47 17.15
N TRP A 132 -8.02 -14.41 16.72
CA TRP A 132 -7.61 -14.83 15.38
C TRP A 132 -8.05 -16.26 15.05
N ARG A 133 -7.79 -17.21 15.95
CA ARG A 133 -8.23 -18.60 15.79
C ARG A 133 -9.75 -18.73 15.72
N GLU A 134 -10.47 -17.89 16.46
CA GLU A 134 -11.94 -17.86 16.43
C GLU A 134 -12.48 -17.29 15.11
N GLU A 135 -11.90 -16.22 14.58
CA GLU A 135 -12.27 -15.66 13.27
C GLU A 135 -11.99 -16.65 12.13
N LEU A 136 -10.90 -17.42 12.24
CA LEU A 136 -10.60 -18.54 11.34
C LEU A 136 -11.63 -19.66 11.46
N ARG A 137 -12.02 -20.04 12.68
CA ARG A 137 -13.06 -21.06 12.94
C ARG A 137 -14.41 -20.65 12.40
N HIS A 138 -14.73 -19.36 12.44
CA HIS A 138 -15.93 -18.77 11.87
C HIS A 138 -15.83 -18.47 10.37
N GLU A 139 -14.75 -18.91 9.71
CA GLU A 139 -14.57 -18.78 8.26
C GLU A 139 -14.61 -17.34 7.77
N ARG A 140 -14.27 -16.37 8.63
CA ARG A 140 -14.26 -14.95 8.28
C ARG A 140 -13.03 -14.53 7.49
N VAL A 141 -11.99 -15.36 7.51
CA VAL A 141 -10.74 -15.11 6.78
C VAL A 141 -10.66 -16.00 5.54
N THR A 142 -10.96 -17.29 5.67
CA THR A 142 -11.00 -18.24 4.56
C THR A 142 -11.99 -19.36 4.88
N LYS A 143 -12.70 -19.83 3.86
CA LYS A 143 -13.51 -21.06 3.93
C LYS A 143 -12.70 -22.31 3.59
N ASP A 144 -11.50 -22.14 3.04
CA ASP A 144 -10.67 -23.29 2.68
C ASP A 144 -10.07 -23.94 3.92
N GLY A 145 -10.39 -25.24 4.10
CA GLY A 145 -9.99 -25.99 5.28
C GLY A 145 -8.47 -26.16 5.41
N TYR A 146 -7.76 -26.30 4.29
CA TYR A 146 -6.31 -26.48 4.28
C TYR A 146 -5.59 -25.20 4.69
N HIS A 147 -5.92 -24.07 4.06
CA HIS A 147 -5.33 -22.77 4.40
C HIS A 147 -5.70 -22.33 5.81
N ARG A 148 -6.92 -22.65 6.28
CA ARG A 148 -7.32 -22.36 7.66
C ARG A 148 -6.38 -22.99 8.69
N VAL A 149 -5.96 -24.25 8.49
CA VAL A 149 -5.02 -24.92 9.41
C VAL A 149 -3.65 -24.21 9.39
N LEU A 150 -3.14 -23.84 8.22
CA LEU A 150 -1.88 -23.09 8.09
C LEU A 150 -1.94 -21.72 8.76
N LEU A 151 -3.08 -21.04 8.67
CA LEU A 151 -3.31 -19.74 9.28
C LEU A 151 -3.45 -19.82 10.82
N GLN A 152 -3.89 -20.95 11.38
CA GLN A 152 -3.98 -21.12 12.83
C GLN A 152 -2.59 -21.15 13.51
N ASP A 153 -1.57 -21.63 12.79
CA ASP A 153 -0.21 -21.85 13.33
C ASP A 153 0.72 -20.63 13.17
N VAL A 154 0.18 -19.47 12.79
CA VAL A 154 0.97 -18.26 12.52
C VAL A 154 1.82 -17.85 13.73
N GLN A 155 1.28 -17.91 14.95
CA GLN A 155 2.01 -17.54 16.16
C GLN A 155 3.27 -18.41 16.35
N THR A 156 3.14 -19.73 16.22
CA THR A 156 4.24 -20.68 16.37
C THR A 156 5.28 -20.42 15.29
N ARG A 157 4.86 -20.29 14.03
CA ARG A 157 5.75 -20.02 12.89
C ARG A 157 6.54 -18.74 13.05
N LEU A 158 5.92 -17.66 13.53
CA LEU A 158 6.63 -16.40 13.77
C LEU A 158 7.65 -16.52 14.91
N THR A 159 7.29 -17.24 15.97
CA THR A 159 8.20 -17.49 17.12
C THR A 159 9.40 -18.31 16.70
N THR A 160 9.19 -19.44 16.02
CA THR A 160 10.27 -20.30 15.55
C THR A 160 11.18 -19.58 14.58
N GLN A 161 10.63 -18.87 13.59
CA GLN A 161 11.45 -18.08 12.66
C GLN A 161 12.29 -17.03 13.37
N HIS A 162 11.73 -16.33 14.37
CA HIS A 162 12.46 -15.32 15.11
C HIS A 162 13.55 -15.94 16.01
N GLU A 163 13.32 -17.11 16.59
CA GLU A 163 14.34 -17.84 17.37
C GLU A 163 15.49 -18.34 16.48
N ASP A 164 15.18 -18.79 15.26
CA ASP A 164 16.15 -19.29 14.29
C ASP A 164 16.97 -18.15 13.64
N ASP A 165 16.29 -17.12 13.13
CA ASP A 165 16.88 -15.92 12.54
C ASP A 165 15.97 -14.68 12.72
N PRO A 166 16.26 -13.83 13.73
CA PRO A 166 15.52 -12.58 13.96
C PRO A 166 15.53 -11.61 12.77
N SER A 167 16.48 -11.75 11.83
CA SER A 167 16.67 -10.81 10.74
C SER A 167 15.80 -11.08 9.50
N THR A 168 15.16 -12.25 9.43
CA THR A 168 14.44 -12.74 8.23
C THR A 168 13.05 -13.33 8.53
N VAL A 169 12.33 -12.79 9.51
CA VAL A 169 10.97 -13.27 9.83
C VAL A 169 9.97 -12.93 8.72
N GLU A 170 9.36 -13.95 8.12
CA GLU A 170 8.40 -13.86 7.02
C GLU A 170 6.98 -14.27 7.47
N LEU A 171 6.00 -13.47 7.05
CA LEU A 171 4.59 -13.82 7.14
C LEU A 171 4.00 -13.94 5.73
N ASP A 172 3.77 -15.18 5.32
CA ASP A 172 3.15 -15.49 4.03
C ASP A 172 1.68 -15.89 4.19
N PHE A 173 0.81 -15.04 3.66
CA PHE A 173 -0.65 -15.21 3.56
C PHE A 173 -1.09 -15.29 2.09
N SER A 174 -0.20 -15.64 1.18
CA SER A 174 -0.48 -15.71 -0.25
C SER A 174 -1.47 -16.83 -0.57
N SER A 175 -2.34 -16.58 -1.55
CA SER A 175 -3.28 -17.55 -2.15
C SER A 175 -4.13 -18.31 -1.14
N CYS A 176 -4.47 -17.67 -0.03
CA CYS A 176 -5.25 -18.27 1.05
C CYS A 176 -6.77 -18.30 0.78
N TYR A 177 -7.21 -18.04 -0.47
CA TYR A 177 -8.61 -17.94 -0.89
C TYR A 177 -9.44 -17.10 0.08
N MET A 178 -8.92 -15.91 0.38
CA MET A 178 -9.48 -15.10 1.44
C MET A 178 -10.88 -14.59 1.12
N GLU A 179 -11.75 -14.64 2.13
CA GLU A 179 -13.13 -14.18 2.05
C GLU A 179 -13.21 -12.64 1.97
N PRO A 180 -14.33 -12.07 1.49
CA PRO A 180 -14.53 -10.61 1.47
C PRO A 180 -14.38 -9.93 2.84
N THR A 181 -14.59 -10.68 3.93
CA THR A 181 -14.44 -10.20 5.32
C THR A 181 -12.99 -10.22 5.82
N ALA A 182 -12.08 -10.91 5.13
CA ALA A 182 -10.70 -11.08 5.59
C ALA A 182 -9.94 -9.77 5.81
N PRO A 183 -10.03 -8.74 4.94
CA PRO A 183 -9.33 -7.47 5.16
C PRO A 183 -9.66 -6.79 6.49
N TYR A 184 -10.90 -6.94 6.97
CA TYR A 184 -11.34 -6.38 8.25
C TYR A 184 -10.72 -7.11 9.44
N VAL A 185 -10.56 -8.43 9.31
CA VAL A 185 -9.91 -9.26 10.33
C VAL A 185 -8.40 -9.00 10.33
N LEU A 186 -7.77 -9.03 9.16
CA LEU A 186 -6.34 -8.75 9.00
C LEU A 186 -5.96 -7.35 9.49
N GLY A 187 -6.79 -6.34 9.20
CA GLY A 187 -6.55 -4.98 9.66
C GLY A 187 -6.48 -4.87 11.18
N ARG A 188 -7.33 -5.62 11.90
CA ARG A 188 -7.31 -5.68 13.38
C ARG A 188 -6.17 -6.55 13.91
N LEU A 189 -5.85 -7.65 13.22
CA LEU A 189 -4.71 -8.51 13.56
C LEU A 189 -3.42 -7.68 13.54
N PHE A 190 -3.12 -7.04 12.39
CA PHE A 190 -1.92 -6.23 12.22
C PHE A 190 -1.91 -4.96 13.07
N ALA A 191 -3.08 -4.41 13.41
CA ALA A 191 -3.19 -3.27 14.31
C ALA A 191 -3.07 -3.62 15.80
N SER A 192 -2.95 -4.91 16.16
CA SER A 192 -3.00 -5.33 17.56
C SER A 192 -1.75 -4.92 18.34
N PRO A 193 -1.89 -4.19 19.46
CA PRO A 193 -0.77 -3.88 20.33
C PRO A 193 -0.34 -5.08 21.19
N GLN A 194 -1.18 -6.12 21.27
CA GLN A 194 -0.97 -7.27 22.15
C GLN A 194 -0.10 -8.37 21.52
N LEU A 195 -0.04 -8.41 20.18
CA LEU A 195 0.66 -9.45 19.43
C LEU A 195 2.09 -9.00 19.14
N LYS A 196 2.97 -9.15 20.14
CA LYS A 196 4.38 -8.76 20.03
C LYS A 196 5.09 -9.44 18.84
N GLU A 197 4.66 -10.64 18.48
CA GLU A 197 5.26 -11.44 17.40
C GLU A 197 5.13 -10.76 16.03
N LEU A 198 4.05 -9.98 15.83
CA LEU A 198 3.85 -9.24 14.58
C LEU A 198 4.93 -8.17 14.37
N ARG A 199 5.49 -7.63 15.46
CA ARG A 199 6.52 -6.59 15.38
C ARG A 199 7.86 -7.10 14.84
N TRP A 200 8.03 -8.41 14.73
CA TRP A 200 9.24 -9.05 14.19
C TRP A 200 9.22 -9.18 12.67
N ILE A 201 8.05 -9.06 12.04
CA ILE A 201 7.86 -9.35 10.62
C ILE A 201 8.70 -8.41 9.76
N THR A 202 9.63 -8.99 9.00
CA THR A 202 10.49 -8.29 8.04
C THR A 202 9.98 -8.38 6.61
N SER A 203 9.19 -9.41 6.30
CA SER A 203 8.56 -9.64 4.99
C SER A 203 7.10 -10.04 5.16
N LEU A 204 6.19 -9.35 4.45
CA LEU A 204 4.76 -9.64 4.44
C LEU A 204 4.31 -9.91 3.01
N ARG A 205 3.71 -11.08 2.79
CA ARG A 205 3.14 -11.47 1.50
C ARG A 205 1.63 -11.66 1.61
N LEU A 206 0.90 -10.98 0.74
CA LEU A 206 -0.55 -11.12 0.61
C LEU A 206 -0.94 -11.56 -0.80
N ASP A 207 -0.01 -12.08 -1.60
CA ASP A 207 -0.19 -12.33 -3.03
C ASP A 207 -1.45 -13.17 -3.34
N GLY A 208 -2.17 -12.88 -4.42
CA GLY A 208 -3.30 -13.71 -4.86
C GLY A 208 -4.59 -13.59 -4.04
N ASN A 209 -4.73 -12.59 -3.17
CA ASN A 209 -5.95 -12.38 -2.38
C ASN A 209 -6.76 -11.19 -2.90
N TYR A 210 -7.80 -11.42 -3.70
CA TYR A 210 -8.52 -10.38 -4.44
C TYR A 210 -9.44 -9.48 -3.58
N PHE A 211 -8.87 -8.64 -2.72
CA PHE A 211 -9.63 -7.75 -1.84
C PHE A 211 -10.39 -6.68 -2.64
N THR A 212 -11.60 -6.35 -2.19
CA THR A 212 -12.31 -5.17 -2.68
C THR A 212 -11.61 -3.90 -2.21
N ASP A 213 -11.70 -2.81 -2.98
CA ASP A 213 -11.15 -1.51 -2.58
C ASP A 213 -11.65 -1.04 -1.21
N THR A 214 -12.92 -1.31 -0.87
CA THR A 214 -13.50 -0.94 0.43
C THR A 214 -12.94 -1.78 1.57
N GLY A 215 -12.77 -3.10 1.37
CA GLY A 215 -12.15 -3.99 2.33
C GLY A 215 -10.68 -3.62 2.54
N PHE A 216 -9.93 -3.47 1.45
CA PHE A 216 -8.52 -3.11 1.48
C PHE A 216 -8.29 -1.72 2.09
N GLY A 217 -9.11 -0.73 1.71
CA GLY A 217 -9.09 0.60 2.30
C GLY A 217 -9.39 0.59 3.80
N THR A 218 -10.33 -0.23 4.25
CA THR A 218 -10.64 -0.38 5.70
C THR A 218 -9.49 -1.03 6.45
N MET A 219 -8.85 -2.04 5.87
CA MET A 219 -7.65 -2.67 6.43
C MET A 219 -6.54 -1.64 6.64
N LEU A 220 -6.17 -0.91 5.58
CA LEU A 220 -5.13 0.12 5.62
C LEU A 220 -5.47 1.25 6.59
N ALA A 221 -6.73 1.70 6.63
CA ALA A 221 -7.18 2.73 7.55
C ALA A 221 -7.08 2.30 9.01
N THR A 222 -7.45 1.04 9.32
CA THR A 222 -7.36 0.47 10.67
C THR A 222 -5.91 0.38 11.12
N MET A 223 -5.06 -0.18 10.25
CA MET A 223 -3.63 -0.30 10.49
C MET A 223 -2.96 1.07 10.66
N SER A 224 -3.28 2.04 9.80
CA SER A 224 -2.74 3.39 9.88
C SER A 224 -3.15 4.14 11.14
N ALA A 225 -4.40 3.99 11.59
CA ALA A 225 -4.86 4.63 12.83
C ALA A 225 -4.16 4.06 14.07
N ALA A 226 -3.82 2.76 14.06
CA ALA A 226 -2.98 2.16 15.11
C ALA A 226 -1.53 2.62 14.99
N ASN A 227 -0.99 2.68 13.78
CA ASN A 227 0.38 3.10 13.49
C ASN A 227 0.68 4.54 13.94
N GLU A 228 -0.29 5.45 13.87
CA GLU A 228 -0.16 6.82 14.40
C GLU A 228 -0.03 6.89 15.93
N LYS A 229 -0.45 5.85 16.65
CA LYS A 229 -0.28 5.74 18.11
C LYS A 229 1.01 5.01 18.48
N GLN A 230 1.28 3.92 17.78
CA GLN A 230 2.45 3.08 17.97
C GLN A 230 2.74 2.34 16.66
N THR A 231 3.98 2.38 16.18
CA THR A 231 4.35 1.69 14.94
C THR A 231 4.08 0.18 15.06
N ILE A 232 3.20 -0.37 14.20
CA ILE A 232 2.66 -1.74 14.34
C ILE A 232 3.53 -2.82 13.66
N LEU A 233 4.28 -2.45 12.62
CA LEU A 233 5.16 -3.33 11.85
C LEU A 233 6.51 -2.61 11.62
N PRO A 234 7.28 -2.33 12.70
CA PRO A 234 8.39 -1.38 12.67
C PRO A 234 9.58 -1.84 11.82
N VAL A 235 9.77 -3.15 11.65
CA VAL A 235 10.91 -3.73 10.92
C VAL A 235 10.52 -4.29 9.55
N LEU A 236 9.28 -4.05 9.09
CA LEU A 236 8.82 -4.55 7.79
C LEU A 236 9.62 -3.87 6.66
N ARG A 237 10.40 -4.68 5.95
CA ARG A 237 11.27 -4.26 4.85
C ARG A 237 10.70 -4.61 3.48
N GLN A 238 9.87 -5.65 3.40
CA GLN A 238 9.39 -6.19 2.13
C GLN A 238 7.88 -6.40 2.17
N LEU A 239 7.17 -5.82 1.19
CA LEU A 239 5.72 -5.97 1.04
C LEU A 239 5.39 -6.49 -0.35
N TYR A 240 4.71 -7.63 -0.40
CA TYR A 240 4.29 -8.28 -1.63
C TYR A 240 2.77 -8.30 -1.74
N LEU A 241 2.26 -7.65 -2.79
CA LEU A 241 0.85 -7.53 -3.14
C LEU A 241 0.63 -7.96 -4.60
N ASN A 242 1.27 -9.06 -5.00
CA ASN A 242 1.25 -9.54 -6.37
C ASN A 242 -0.07 -10.23 -6.70
N ASN A 243 -0.55 -10.12 -7.94
CA ASN A 243 -1.77 -10.80 -8.40
C ASN A 243 -2.97 -10.58 -7.46
N MET A 244 -3.16 -9.34 -7.01
CA MET A 244 -4.18 -8.91 -6.05
C MET A 244 -5.41 -8.31 -6.74
N ASN A 245 -5.43 -8.26 -8.08
CA ASN A 245 -6.38 -7.52 -8.90
C ASN A 245 -6.41 -6.01 -8.55
N LEU A 246 -5.25 -5.43 -8.27
CA LEU A 246 -5.12 -4.00 -8.02
C LEU A 246 -5.33 -3.20 -9.30
N ASP A 247 -6.01 -2.07 -9.17
CA ASP A 247 -6.13 -1.07 -10.22
C ASP A 247 -5.52 0.28 -9.81
N ARG A 248 -5.67 1.29 -10.67
CA ARG A 248 -5.17 2.65 -10.40
C ARG A 248 -5.74 3.28 -9.11
N TYR A 249 -6.96 2.93 -8.72
CA TYR A 249 -7.61 3.45 -7.51
C TYR A 249 -7.08 2.73 -6.28
N SER A 250 -6.90 1.40 -6.35
CA SER A 250 -6.28 0.62 -5.27
C SER A 250 -4.87 1.09 -5.00
N VAL A 251 -4.08 1.34 -6.05
CA VAL A 251 -2.72 1.89 -5.94
C VAL A 251 -2.71 3.29 -5.35
N ALA A 252 -3.61 4.19 -5.80
CA ALA A 252 -3.73 5.53 -5.21
C ALA A 252 -4.03 5.46 -3.70
N GLY A 253 -4.91 4.54 -3.31
CA GLY A 253 -5.26 4.25 -1.92
C GLY A 253 -4.07 3.77 -1.11
N LEU A 254 -3.42 2.71 -1.56
CA LEU A 254 -2.23 2.13 -0.93
C LEU A 254 -1.13 3.18 -0.72
N PHE A 255 -0.79 3.93 -1.77
CA PHE A 255 0.31 4.89 -1.73
C PHE A 255 0.04 6.05 -0.77
N ALA A 256 -1.23 6.42 -0.56
CA ALA A 256 -1.55 7.44 0.42
C ALA A 256 -1.25 7.02 1.86
N TYR A 257 -1.19 5.72 2.16
CA TYR A 257 -0.80 5.18 3.46
C TYR A 257 0.69 4.86 3.55
N LEU A 258 1.29 4.35 2.47
CA LEU A 258 2.73 4.06 2.43
C LEU A 258 3.57 5.33 2.42
N PHE A 259 3.14 6.35 1.65
CA PHE A 259 3.87 7.59 1.45
C PHE A 259 2.94 8.79 1.66
N PRO A 260 2.64 9.15 2.92
CA PRO A 260 1.73 10.25 3.22
C PRO A 260 2.22 11.58 2.63
N VAL A 261 1.31 12.27 1.95
CA VAL A 261 1.59 13.55 1.27
C VAL A 261 1.24 14.72 2.19
N ASP A 262 2.18 15.64 2.39
CA ASP A 262 1.90 16.95 2.96
C ASP A 262 1.15 17.80 1.92
N ARG A 263 -0.17 17.80 2.05
CA ARG A 263 -1.05 18.55 1.14
C ARG A 263 -0.92 20.06 1.30
N ASN A 264 -0.51 20.55 2.45
CA ASN A 264 -0.34 21.98 2.67
C ASN A 264 0.92 22.44 1.95
N ALA A 265 2.04 21.72 2.12
CA ALA A 265 3.27 21.98 1.38
C ALA A 265 3.10 21.77 -0.13
N THR A 266 2.37 20.74 -0.55
CA THR A 266 2.09 20.52 -1.99
C THR A 266 1.27 21.67 -2.61
N ARG A 267 0.44 22.36 -1.83
CA ARG A 267 -0.37 23.50 -2.29
C ARG A 267 0.41 24.82 -2.31
N SER A 268 1.42 24.97 -1.47
CA SER A 268 2.23 26.19 -1.42
C SER A 268 3.23 26.29 -2.58
N ILE A 269 3.51 25.19 -3.30
CA ILE A 269 4.34 25.20 -4.51
C ILE A 269 3.71 26.10 -5.60
N PRO A 270 4.43 27.14 -6.09
CA PRO A 270 3.95 28.03 -7.14
C PRO A 270 3.54 27.30 -8.41
N ALA A 271 2.60 27.87 -9.18
CA ALA A 271 2.05 27.26 -10.40
C ALA A 271 3.10 26.88 -11.47
N ALA A 272 4.24 27.58 -11.50
CA ALA A 272 5.36 27.33 -12.39
C ALA A 272 6.31 26.19 -11.92
N GLY A 273 6.31 25.85 -10.63
CA GLY A 273 7.11 24.76 -10.04
C GLY A 273 6.30 23.49 -9.78
N VAL A 274 5.12 23.38 -10.39
CA VAL A 274 4.19 22.29 -10.07
C VAL A 274 4.68 20.99 -10.66
N LEU A 275 4.96 20.03 -9.78
CA LEU A 275 5.26 18.65 -10.12
C LEU A 275 3.99 17.96 -10.65
N ARG A 276 4.02 17.51 -11.91
CA ARG A 276 2.91 16.93 -12.65
C ARG A 276 3.38 15.73 -13.44
N ILE A 277 2.56 14.71 -13.55
CA ILE A 277 2.72 13.69 -14.59
C ILE A 277 1.44 13.68 -15.40
N ALA A 278 1.54 13.60 -16.72
CA ALA A 278 0.39 13.70 -17.61
C ALA A 278 -0.46 14.96 -17.33
N GLY A 279 0.20 16.09 -17.09
CA GLY A 279 -0.44 17.40 -16.88
C GLY A 279 -1.18 17.59 -15.55
N SER A 280 -1.20 16.62 -14.64
CA SER A 280 -1.90 16.72 -13.35
C SER A 280 -1.00 16.41 -12.14
N ARG A 281 -1.33 17.02 -10.99
CA ARG A 281 -0.70 16.76 -9.69
C ARG A 281 -1.17 15.42 -9.10
N VAL A 282 -0.53 15.01 -8.01
CA VAL A 282 -1.05 13.94 -7.13
C VAL A 282 -2.50 14.24 -6.72
N SER A 283 -3.39 13.27 -6.92
CA SER A 283 -4.80 13.36 -6.56
C SER A 283 -5.06 12.74 -5.19
N ARG A 284 -6.13 13.20 -4.53
CA ARG A 284 -6.66 12.50 -3.37
C ARG A 284 -7.16 11.11 -3.78
N PRO A 285 -6.91 10.05 -2.99
CA PRO A 285 -7.50 8.74 -3.21
C PRO A 285 -9.03 8.76 -3.18
N SER A 286 -9.66 7.71 -3.70
CA SER A 286 -11.12 7.55 -3.64
C SER A 286 -11.63 7.48 -2.19
N GLY A 287 -12.94 7.69 -2.03
CA GLY A 287 -13.60 7.62 -0.73
C GLY A 287 -13.55 6.24 -0.06
N ALA A 288 -13.26 5.17 -0.83
CA ALA A 288 -13.07 3.82 -0.32
C ALA A 288 -11.82 3.71 0.58
N PHE A 289 -10.82 4.55 0.34
CA PHE A 289 -9.58 4.60 1.13
C PHE A 289 -9.60 5.78 2.11
N ILE A 290 -9.81 7.00 1.62
CA ILE A 290 -9.80 8.20 2.46
C ILE A 290 -11.05 9.03 2.20
N THR A 291 -12.06 8.87 3.07
CA THR A 291 -13.31 9.66 3.00
C THR A 291 -13.02 11.16 2.97
N ALA A 292 -13.80 11.93 2.21
CA ALA A 292 -13.53 13.34 1.94
C ALA A 292 -13.35 14.21 3.20
N LYS A 293 -14.04 13.85 4.29
CA LYS A 293 -14.05 14.56 5.57
C LYS A 293 -12.86 14.24 6.48
N LYS A 294 -12.17 13.11 6.28
CA LYS A 294 -11.02 12.73 7.10
C LYS A 294 -9.74 13.39 6.59
N HIS A 295 -8.83 13.69 7.52
CA HIS A 295 -7.44 13.95 7.13
C HIS A 295 -6.78 12.65 6.68
N GLY A 296 -5.85 12.75 5.74
CA GLY A 296 -5.01 11.62 5.38
C GLY A 296 -4.04 11.29 6.53
N PRO A 297 -3.37 10.13 6.46
CA PRO A 297 -2.33 9.80 7.42
C PRO A 297 -1.22 10.84 7.40
N LYS A 298 -0.49 10.95 8.51
CA LYS A 298 0.72 11.80 8.60
C LYS A 298 2.00 10.98 8.69
N VAL A 299 1.91 9.75 9.18
CA VAL A 299 3.05 8.86 9.38
C VAL A 299 2.98 7.71 8.38
N PRO A 300 4.10 7.35 7.72
CA PRO A 300 4.17 6.20 6.83
C PRO A 300 3.72 4.93 7.53
N LEU A 301 2.89 4.12 6.87
CA LEU A 301 2.39 2.89 7.46
C LEU A 301 3.53 1.90 7.78
N PHE A 302 4.56 1.86 6.93
CA PHE A 302 5.73 1.00 7.06
C PHE A 302 7.02 1.82 6.85
N PRO A 303 7.54 2.49 7.89
CA PRO A 303 8.67 3.43 7.73
C PRO A 303 9.97 2.74 7.30
N SER A 304 10.16 1.45 7.61
CA SER A 304 11.35 0.66 7.25
C SER A 304 11.25 -0.03 5.89
N MET A 305 10.17 0.19 5.13
CA MET A 305 9.91 -0.53 3.89
C MET A 305 10.94 -0.17 2.82
N SER A 306 11.56 -1.20 2.24
CA SER A 306 12.60 -1.09 1.22
C SER A 306 12.21 -1.74 -0.10
N VAL A 307 11.29 -2.70 -0.11
CA VAL A 307 10.83 -3.41 -1.29
C VAL A 307 9.30 -3.40 -1.32
N LEU A 308 8.74 -2.95 -2.44
CA LEU A 308 7.32 -3.03 -2.74
C LEU A 308 7.11 -3.77 -4.07
N SER A 309 6.45 -4.92 -4.00
CA SER A 309 6.12 -5.72 -5.19
C SER A 309 4.63 -5.66 -5.47
N LEU A 310 4.28 -5.14 -6.64
CA LEU A 310 2.90 -5.05 -7.14
C LEU A 310 2.73 -5.84 -8.44
N SER A 311 3.63 -6.79 -8.72
CA SER A 311 3.68 -7.54 -9.97
C SER A 311 2.38 -8.30 -10.24
N ASP A 312 2.13 -8.65 -11.50
CA ASP A 312 0.96 -9.43 -11.91
C ASP A 312 -0.38 -8.76 -11.59
N ASN A 313 -0.42 -7.44 -11.52
CA ASN A 313 -1.66 -6.66 -11.41
C ASN A 313 -1.94 -5.90 -12.71
N PRO A 314 -2.51 -6.54 -13.75
CA PRO A 314 -2.74 -5.90 -15.06
C PRO A 314 -3.71 -4.71 -14.99
N GLY A 315 -4.56 -4.64 -13.97
CA GLY A 315 -5.47 -3.52 -13.71
C GLY A 315 -4.76 -2.21 -13.36
N VAL A 316 -3.50 -2.26 -12.92
CA VAL A 316 -2.67 -1.07 -12.66
C VAL A 316 -2.51 -0.29 -13.96
N GLY A 317 -1.98 -0.94 -15.00
CA GLY A 317 -1.75 -0.37 -16.31
C GLY A 317 -0.96 0.95 -16.29
N THR A 318 -0.97 1.65 -17.43
CA THR A 318 -0.29 2.96 -17.55
C THR A 318 -0.95 4.02 -16.66
N ALA A 319 -2.26 3.94 -16.42
CA ALA A 319 -2.96 4.87 -15.55
C ALA A 319 -2.51 4.74 -14.08
N GLY A 320 -2.28 3.52 -13.60
CA GLY A 320 -1.72 3.25 -12.27
C GLY A 320 -0.26 3.67 -12.18
N LEU A 321 0.56 3.45 -13.22
CA LEU A 321 1.92 3.99 -13.29
C LEU A 321 1.92 5.52 -13.12
N ILE A 322 1.06 6.24 -13.84
CA ILE A 322 0.93 7.70 -13.68
C ILE A 322 0.62 8.08 -12.22
N VAL A 323 -0.27 7.35 -11.56
CA VAL A 323 -0.58 7.58 -10.13
C VAL A 323 0.65 7.37 -9.25
N ILE A 324 1.41 6.30 -9.47
CA ILE A 324 2.65 5.99 -8.74
C ILE A 324 3.66 7.13 -8.92
N LEU A 325 3.94 7.54 -10.16
CA LEU A 325 4.92 8.59 -10.45
C LEU A 325 4.49 9.94 -9.86
N ARG A 326 3.19 10.28 -9.92
CA ARG A 326 2.66 11.48 -9.25
C ARG A 326 2.82 11.41 -7.73
N SER A 327 2.60 10.23 -7.16
CA SER A 327 2.78 10.03 -5.72
C SER A 327 4.23 10.20 -5.34
N PHE A 328 5.19 9.70 -6.13
CA PHE A 328 6.61 9.84 -5.85
C PHE A 328 7.14 11.26 -5.96
N LEU A 329 6.60 12.06 -6.89
CA LEU A 329 6.93 13.47 -7.00
C LEU A 329 6.17 14.36 -6.00
N ALA A 330 5.26 13.83 -5.20
CA ALA A 330 4.52 14.67 -4.26
C ALA A 330 5.45 15.20 -3.15
N VAL A 331 4.97 16.21 -2.41
CA VAL A 331 5.68 16.67 -1.21
C VAL A 331 5.26 15.79 -0.05
N HIS A 332 6.19 15.02 0.50
CA HIS A 332 5.96 14.18 1.67
C HIS A 332 6.44 14.85 2.95
N TYR A 333 5.94 14.38 4.10
CA TYR A 333 6.40 14.86 5.40
C TYR A 333 7.86 14.50 5.68
N GLU A 334 8.34 13.39 5.11
CA GLU A 334 9.69 12.86 5.33
C GLU A 334 10.24 12.30 4.02
N PRO A 335 11.56 12.41 3.76
CA PRO A 335 12.19 11.80 2.60
C PRO A 335 12.14 10.27 2.72
N HIS A 336 11.79 9.61 1.62
CA HIS A 336 11.72 8.15 1.55
C HIS A 336 12.58 7.63 0.42
N ILE A 337 13.62 6.90 0.76
CA ILE A 337 14.44 6.16 -0.20
C ILE A 337 14.17 4.68 0.03
N PHE A 338 13.56 4.03 -0.94
CA PHE A 338 13.34 2.59 -0.90
C PHE A 338 14.03 1.91 -2.09
N SER A 339 14.40 0.65 -1.92
CA SER A 339 15.32 -0.03 -2.83
C SER A 339 14.66 -0.44 -4.14
N VAL A 340 13.48 -1.05 -4.09
CA VAL A 340 12.85 -1.65 -5.28
C VAL A 340 11.35 -1.42 -5.29
N ILE A 341 10.84 -0.94 -6.43
CA ILE A 341 9.45 -1.10 -6.82
C ILE A 341 9.34 -2.07 -8.00
N ASP A 342 8.60 -3.15 -7.81
CA ASP A 342 8.33 -4.13 -8.86
C ASP A 342 6.93 -3.94 -9.44
N LEU A 343 6.87 -3.58 -10.73
CA LEU A 343 5.66 -3.41 -11.53
C LEU A 343 5.66 -4.37 -12.73
N SER A 344 6.31 -5.53 -12.60
CA SER A 344 6.37 -6.54 -13.65
C SER A 344 4.98 -7.05 -14.01
N ARG A 345 4.69 -7.20 -15.31
CA ARG A 345 3.42 -7.74 -15.83
C ARG A 345 2.18 -6.99 -15.33
N CYS A 346 2.28 -5.68 -15.11
CA CYS A 346 1.21 -4.81 -14.64
C CYS A 346 0.37 -4.19 -15.76
N GLY A 347 0.46 -4.69 -17.00
CA GLY A 347 -0.33 -4.19 -18.12
C GLY A 347 0.10 -2.78 -18.60
N ILE A 348 1.34 -2.39 -18.36
CA ILE A 348 1.87 -1.08 -18.75
C ILE A 348 2.14 -1.07 -20.26
N ASP A 349 1.49 -0.13 -20.97
CA ASP A 349 1.53 -0.03 -22.43
C ASP A 349 2.73 0.80 -22.95
N ARG A 350 2.86 0.89 -24.28
CA ARG A 350 3.98 1.60 -24.95
C ARG A 350 4.01 3.11 -24.70
N GLY A 351 2.92 3.71 -24.26
CA GLY A 351 2.83 5.12 -23.91
C GLY A 351 3.49 5.46 -22.57
N ALA A 352 3.93 4.47 -21.80
CA ALA A 352 4.53 4.68 -20.48
C ALA A 352 5.89 5.40 -20.51
N SER A 353 6.70 5.18 -21.56
CA SER A 353 8.03 5.80 -21.71
C SER A 353 7.99 7.32 -21.57
N ARG A 354 6.96 7.98 -22.11
CA ARG A 354 6.79 9.44 -22.01
C ARG A 354 6.63 9.92 -20.56
N TYR A 355 5.96 9.12 -19.72
CA TYR A 355 5.69 9.48 -18.33
C TYR A 355 6.87 9.19 -17.43
N MET A 356 7.64 8.13 -17.73
CA MET A 356 8.92 7.88 -17.07
C MET A 356 9.90 9.03 -17.36
N ARG A 357 9.98 9.49 -18.62
CA ARG A 357 10.77 10.67 -18.98
C ARG A 357 10.32 11.92 -18.21
N GLU A 358 9.01 12.20 -18.21
CA GLU A 358 8.43 13.34 -17.46
C GLU A 358 8.75 13.26 -15.96
N TYR A 359 8.77 12.05 -15.38
CA TYR A 359 9.17 11.82 -14.00
C TYR A 359 10.64 12.17 -13.74
N PHE A 360 11.56 11.67 -14.56
CA PHE A 360 12.98 11.94 -14.37
C PHE A 360 13.36 13.40 -14.60
N GLU A 361 12.73 14.07 -15.56
CA GLU A 361 12.90 15.52 -15.80
C GLU A 361 12.47 16.36 -14.59
N GLN A 362 11.41 15.93 -13.90
CA GLN A 362 10.87 16.67 -12.76
C GLN A 362 11.48 16.28 -11.41
N LEU A 363 12.06 15.08 -11.30
CA LEU A 363 12.67 14.60 -10.08
C LEU A 363 13.81 15.51 -9.61
N SER A 364 14.70 15.93 -10.51
CA SER A 364 15.78 16.88 -10.19
C SER A 364 15.22 18.21 -9.69
N SER A 365 14.23 18.75 -10.40
CA SER A 365 13.56 20.00 -10.02
C SER A 365 12.86 19.90 -8.65
N ALA A 366 12.28 18.74 -8.32
CA ALA A 366 11.67 18.49 -7.02
C ALA A 366 12.72 18.50 -5.89
N ILE A 367 13.85 17.83 -6.10
CA ILE A 367 14.96 17.77 -5.14
C ILE A 367 15.56 19.16 -4.94
N ASP A 368 15.83 19.90 -6.03
CA ASP A 368 16.41 21.24 -5.98
C ASP A 368 15.47 22.25 -5.29
N ALA A 369 14.15 22.06 -5.44
CA ALA A 369 13.14 22.86 -4.73
C ALA A 369 13.02 22.51 -3.23
N GLY A 370 13.83 21.58 -2.72
CA GLY A 370 13.78 21.12 -1.33
C GLY A 370 12.51 20.32 -1.02
N CYS A 371 11.82 19.79 -2.04
CA CYS A 371 10.75 18.83 -1.80
C CYS A 371 11.35 17.53 -1.26
N CYS A 372 10.57 16.77 -0.51
CA CYS A 372 10.92 15.43 -0.07
C CYS A 372 10.20 14.40 -0.94
N PRO A 373 10.62 14.16 -2.20
CA PRO A 373 10.01 13.12 -3.04
C PRO A 373 10.35 11.72 -2.51
N VAL A 374 9.60 10.73 -2.97
CA VAL A 374 9.94 9.31 -2.78
C VAL A 374 10.76 8.87 -3.98
N VAL A 375 11.94 8.29 -3.74
CA VAL A 375 12.87 7.89 -4.80
C VAL A 375 13.21 6.41 -4.68
N PRO A 376 12.68 5.54 -5.56
CA PRO A 376 13.10 4.15 -5.62
C PRO A 376 14.47 4.04 -6.28
N LYS A 377 15.38 3.21 -5.73
CA LYS A 377 16.67 2.91 -6.39
C LYS A 377 16.49 2.07 -7.65
N ARG A 378 15.40 1.29 -7.74
CA ARG A 378 15.12 0.43 -8.88
C ARG A 378 13.63 0.37 -9.20
N PHE A 379 13.29 0.55 -10.47
CA PHE A 379 12.00 0.14 -11.03
C PHE A 379 12.18 -1.14 -11.83
N VAL A 380 11.31 -2.12 -11.59
CA VAL A 380 11.23 -3.34 -12.39
C VAL A 380 9.95 -3.29 -13.22
N LEU A 381 10.09 -3.36 -14.54
CA LEU A 381 9.02 -3.25 -15.53
C LEU A 381 8.91 -4.50 -16.40
N MET A 382 9.51 -5.62 -15.98
CA MET A 382 9.61 -6.85 -16.78
C MET A 382 8.25 -7.36 -17.26
N GLY A 383 8.18 -7.77 -18.53
CA GLY A 383 6.97 -8.33 -19.13
C GLY A 383 5.85 -7.32 -19.39
N ASN A 384 6.14 -6.02 -19.30
CA ASN A 384 5.27 -4.97 -19.82
C ASN A 384 5.68 -4.58 -21.26
N GLN A 385 4.82 -3.85 -21.97
CA GLN A 385 5.20 -3.32 -23.28
C GLN A 385 6.05 -2.06 -23.16
N HIS A 386 5.74 -1.18 -22.18
CA HIS A 386 6.39 0.06 -21.72
C HIS A 386 6.90 1.11 -22.75
N GLY A 387 7.28 0.72 -23.96
CA GLY A 387 7.70 1.60 -25.06
C GLY A 387 9.13 2.14 -24.91
N ILE A 388 9.86 1.72 -23.88
CA ILE A 388 11.28 2.02 -23.66
C ILE A 388 12.12 1.07 -24.52
N ALA A 389 12.69 1.59 -25.60
CA ALA A 389 13.61 0.84 -26.47
C ALA A 389 15.06 0.95 -25.97
N ASP A 390 15.45 2.14 -25.51
CA ASP A 390 16.73 2.41 -24.86
C ASP A 390 16.48 3.20 -23.56
N ALA A 391 17.00 2.68 -22.45
CA ALA A 391 16.90 3.32 -21.14
C ALA A 391 17.70 4.64 -21.09
N HIS A 392 18.80 4.74 -21.84
CA HIS A 392 19.64 5.93 -21.86
C HIS A 392 18.96 7.15 -22.51
N GLU A 393 17.92 6.94 -23.32
CA GLU A 393 17.13 8.01 -23.95
C GLU A 393 16.10 8.66 -23.01
N ILE A 394 15.84 8.05 -21.85
CA ILE A 394 14.85 8.54 -20.89
C ILE A 394 15.46 8.96 -19.55
N TYR A 395 16.63 8.44 -19.17
CA TYR A 395 17.40 8.90 -18.01
C TYR A 395 18.85 8.39 -18.02
N SER A 396 19.69 8.90 -17.11
CA SER A 396 21.01 8.33 -16.81
C SER A 396 21.03 7.83 -15.35
N PRO A 397 21.38 6.55 -15.09
CA PRO A 397 21.52 6.02 -13.74
C PRO A 397 22.56 6.78 -12.90
N GLU A 398 23.61 7.30 -13.54
CA GLU A 398 24.65 8.11 -12.88
C GLU A 398 24.09 9.45 -12.39
N ASN A 399 23.13 10.02 -13.12
CA ASN A 399 22.52 11.31 -12.80
C ASN A 399 21.36 11.19 -11.82
N THR A 400 20.54 10.14 -11.93
CA THR A 400 19.33 9.98 -11.12
C THR A 400 19.52 9.05 -9.93
N GLY A 401 20.53 8.16 -9.95
CA GLY A 401 20.71 7.09 -8.96
C GLY A 401 19.65 5.98 -9.05
N ILE A 402 18.84 5.97 -10.12
CA ILE A 402 17.73 5.03 -10.32
C ILE A 402 18.10 4.02 -11.41
N GLN A 403 17.78 2.74 -11.21
CA GLN A 403 17.94 1.69 -12.22
C GLN A 403 16.57 1.28 -12.78
N LEU A 404 16.44 1.19 -14.10
CA LEU A 404 15.31 0.53 -14.76
C LEU A 404 15.70 -0.90 -15.16
N VAL A 405 14.89 -1.87 -14.77
CA VAL A 405 14.97 -3.26 -15.21
C VAL A 405 13.76 -3.53 -16.11
N LEU A 406 14.00 -3.78 -17.40
CA LEU A 406 12.97 -3.85 -18.45
C LEU A 406 12.65 -5.29 -18.86
#